data_AF-A0A353QDJ8-F1
#
_entry.id   AF-A0A353QDJ8-F1
#
_cell.length_a   1.000
_cell.length_b   1.000
_cell.length_c   1.000
_cell.angle_alpha   90.00
_cell.angle_beta   90.00
_cell.angle_gamma   90.00
#
_symmetry.space_group_name_H-M   'P 1'
#
loop_
_entity.id
_entity.type
_entity.pdbx_description
1 polymer ?
#
loop_
_entity_poly.entity_id
_entity_poly.type
_entity_poly.pdbx_seq_one_letter_code
_entity_poly.pdbx_strand_id
1 'polypeptide(L)'
;MRRPKKVSQRTLEALASVEAEIASLEERRTEIAELLCTPEVYQDYLESQKLTDEDQEAVARLQQLYDQWSELTTEVEASNVSQSARNVSKSPDLDRQ
;
A
#
# COMPACT_ATOMS: atom_id res chain seq x y z
N MET A 1 33.00 -9.33 -2.85
CA MET A 1 31.85 -8.82 -3.66
C MET A 1 30.55 -9.05 -2.88
N ARG A 2 29.76 -8.01 -2.59
CA ARG A 2 28.44 -8.15 -1.95
C ARG A 2 27.38 -8.48 -3.03
N ARG A 3 26.61 -9.56 -2.84
CA ARG A 3 25.52 -9.96 -3.73
C ARG A 3 24.42 -8.88 -3.73
N PRO A 4 23.75 -8.62 -4.87
CA PRO A 4 22.63 -7.69 -4.88
C PRO A 4 21.45 -8.32 -4.14
N LYS A 5 20.78 -7.55 -3.28
CA LYS A 5 19.52 -7.98 -2.67
C LYS A 5 18.47 -8.03 -3.77
N LYS A 6 17.95 -9.22 -4.07
CA LYS A 6 16.72 -9.35 -4.84
C LYS A 6 15.58 -8.89 -3.93
N VAL A 7 14.58 -8.20 -4.49
CA VAL A 7 13.31 -7.98 -3.77
C VAL A 7 12.85 -9.33 -3.25
N SER A 8 12.59 -9.42 -1.95
CA SER A 8 12.18 -10.68 -1.36
C SER A 8 10.73 -10.95 -1.77
N GLN A 9 10.39 -12.22 -2.03
CA GLN A 9 9.00 -12.62 -2.28
C GLN A 9 8.09 -12.14 -1.14
N ARG A 10 8.60 -12.11 0.10
CA ARG A 10 7.90 -11.59 1.27
C ARG A 10 7.56 -10.10 1.16
N THR A 11 8.43 -9.29 0.56
CA THR A 11 8.19 -7.84 0.36
C THR A 11 7.05 -7.64 -0.63
N LEU A 12 6.98 -8.44 -1.70
CA LEU A 12 5.89 -8.40 -2.68
C LEU A 12 4.57 -8.91 -2.09
N GLU A 13 4.60 -9.99 -1.31
CA GLU A 13 3.43 -10.51 -0.60
C GLU A 13 2.91 -9.52 0.44
N ALA A 14 3.82 -8.86 1.18
CA ALA A 14 3.45 -7.81 2.13
C ALA A 14 2.81 -6.61 1.41
N LEU A 15 3.39 -6.18 0.28
CA LEU A 15 2.85 -5.07 -0.51
C LEU A 15 1.45 -5.39 -1.04
N ALA A 16 1.24 -6.58 -1.62
CA ALA A 16 -0.08 -7.02 -2.07
C ALA A 16 -1.10 -7.12 -0.92
N SER A 17 -0.67 -7.57 0.26
CA SER A 17 -1.54 -7.62 1.45
C SER A 17 -1.93 -6.22 1.93
N VAL A 18 -0.98 -5.28 1.93
CA VAL A 18 -1.23 -3.88 2.32
C VAL A 18 -2.19 -3.23 1.34
N GLU A 19 -1.99 -3.41 0.03
CA GLU A 19 -2.89 -2.89 -1.01
C GLU A 19 -4.31 -3.44 -0.89
N ALA A 20 -4.45 -4.74 -0.59
CA ALA A 20 -5.76 -5.36 -0.38
C ALA A 20 -6.47 -4.80 0.87
N GLU A 21 -5.73 -4.58 1.96
CA GLU A 21 -6.28 -4.00 3.19
C GLU A 21 -6.69 -2.53 2.98
N ILE A 22 -5.88 -1.75 2.27
CA ILE A 22 -6.23 -0.37 1.88
C ILE A 22 -7.53 -0.36 1.08
N ALA A 23 -7.62 -1.15 0.01
CA ALA A 23 -8.81 -1.19 -0.84
C ALA A 23 -10.08 -1.57 -0.05
N SER A 24 -9.97 -2.56 0.85
CA SER A 24 -11.08 -2.98 1.69
C SER A 24 -11.53 -1.90 2.67
N LEU A 25 -10.59 -1.16 3.28
CA LEU A 25 -10.93 -0.06 4.19
C LEU A 25 -11.52 1.13 3.44
N GLU A 26 -11.04 1.45 2.24
CA GLU A 26 -11.60 2.52 1.42
C GLU A 26 -13.03 2.22 0.95
N GLU A 27 -13.29 0.98 0.54
CA GLU A 27 -14.64 0.50 0.23
C GLU A 27 -15.54 0.63 1.47
N ARG A 28 -15.07 0.13 2.62
CA ARG A 28 -15.84 0.17 3.86
C ARG A 28 -16.18 1.60 4.29
N ARG A 29 -15.23 2.55 4.16
CA ARG A 29 -15.48 3.96 4.47
C ARG A 29 -16.50 4.60 3.53
N THR A 30 -16.50 4.20 2.26
CA THR A 30 -17.51 4.64 1.29
C THR A 30 -18.90 4.14 1.70
N GLU A 31 -19.01 2.86 2.09
CA GLU A 31 -20.27 2.30 2.61
C GLU A 31 -20.74 3.02 3.88
N ILE A 32 -19.83 3.30 4.82
CA ILE A 32 -20.15 4.03 6.05
C ILE A 32 -20.69 5.42 5.72
N ALA A 33 -20.06 6.14 4.78
CA ALA A 33 -20.52 7.45 4.36
C ALA A 33 -21.93 7.39 3.75
N GLU A 34 -22.22 6.37 2.94
CA GLU A 34 -23.56 6.14 2.39
C GLU A 34 -24.59 5.82 3.48
N LEU A 35 -24.24 4.95 4.43
CA LEU A 35 -25.10 4.59 5.57
C LEU A 35 -25.41 5.80 6.44
N LEU A 36 -24.42 6.62 6.77
CA LEU A 36 -24.61 7.85 7.56
C LEU A 36 -25.44 8.92 6.84
N CYS A 37 -25.59 8.80 5.51
CA CYS A 37 -26.49 9.64 4.73
C CYS A 37 -27.95 9.15 4.73
N THR A 38 -28.22 7.94 5.24
CA THR A 38 -29.59 7.43 5.37
C THR A 38 -30.27 7.97 6.65
N PRO A 39 -31.48 8.54 6.57
CA PRO A 39 -32.18 9.09 7.73
C PRO A 39 -32.39 8.07 8.85
N GLU A 40 -32.65 6.82 8.51
CA GLU A 40 -32.91 5.73 9.46
C GLU A 40 -31.69 5.45 10.34
N VAL A 41 -30.50 5.42 9.74
CA VAL A 41 -29.23 5.21 10.46
C VAL A 41 -28.82 6.47 11.21
N TYR A 42 -28.98 7.65 10.60
CA TYR A 42 -28.60 8.91 11.24
C TYR A 42 -29.44 9.22 12.49
N GLN A 43 -30.71 8.81 12.51
CA GLN A 43 -31.58 9.00 13.67
C GLN A 43 -31.31 7.99 14.80
N ASP A 44 -30.69 6.85 14.49
CA ASP A 44 -30.17 5.94 15.50
C ASP A 44 -28.81 6.45 16.00
N TYR A 45 -28.83 7.11 17.16
CA TYR A 45 -27.63 7.68 17.76
C TYR A 45 -26.54 6.63 18.01
N LEU A 46 -26.90 5.40 18.43
CA LEU A 46 -25.91 4.38 18.75
C LEU A 46 -25.27 3.83 17.47
N GLU A 47 -26.06 3.59 16.45
CA GLU A 47 -25.55 3.08 15.17
C GLU A 47 -24.71 4.15 14.45
N SER A 48 -25.19 5.39 14.38
CA SER A 48 -24.42 6.50 13.77
C SER A 48 -23.12 6.81 14.52
N GLN A 49 -23.11 6.74 15.85
CA GLN A 49 -21.88 6.87 16.63
C GLN A 49 -20.90 5.73 16.31
N LYS A 50 -21.36 4.48 16.32
CA LYS A 50 -20.53 3.32 16.00
C LYS A 50 -19.91 3.42 14.60
N LEU A 51 -20.70 3.82 13.60
CA LEU A 51 -20.21 4.01 12.23
C LEU A 51 -19.20 5.16 12.14
N THR A 52 -19.41 6.23 12.91
CA THR A 52 -18.46 7.35 12.98
C THR A 52 -17.15 6.94 13.63
N ASP A 53 -17.20 6.16 14.71
CA ASP A 53 -16.02 5.63 15.39
C ASP A 53 -15.27 4.66 14.45
N GLU A 54 -15.99 3.79 13.73
CA GLU A 54 -15.43 2.88 12.72
C GLU A 54 -14.74 3.66 11.57
N ASP A 55 -15.33 4.75 11.07
CA ASP A 55 -14.68 5.59 10.04
C ASP A 55 -13.39 6.23 10.57
N GLN A 56 -13.38 6.71 11.82
CA GLN A 56 -12.18 7.30 12.44
C GLN A 56 -11.06 6.26 12.62
N GLU A 57 -11.40 5.05 13.06
CA GLU A 57 -10.46 3.93 13.14
C GLU A 57 -9.91 3.55 11.77
N ALA A 58 -10.77 3.49 10.76
CA ALA A 58 -10.39 3.20 9.38
C ALA A 58 -9.46 4.29 8.80
N VAL A 59 -9.71 5.57 9.08
CA VAL A 59 -8.80 6.67 8.68
C VAL A 59 -7.43 6.52 9.33
N ALA A 60 -7.39 6.26 10.64
CA ALA A 60 -6.13 6.08 11.35
C ALA A 60 -5.35 4.86 10.82
N ARG A 61 -6.05 3.77 10.50
CA ARG A 61 -5.45 2.56 9.93
C ARG A 61 -4.96 2.78 8.50
N LEU A 62 -5.74 3.45 7.65
CA LEU A 62 -5.35 3.79 6.28
C LEU A 62 -4.08 4.63 6.26
N GLN A 63 -3.95 5.61 7.15
CA GLN A 63 -2.72 6.40 7.26
C GLN A 63 -1.49 5.51 7.50
N GLN A 64 -1.58 4.57 8.46
CA GLN A 64 -0.49 3.63 8.74
C GLN A 64 -0.17 2.73 7.54
N LEU A 65 -1.20 2.24 6.85
CA LEU A 65 -1.05 1.37 5.69
C LEU A 65 -0.43 2.11 4.51
N TYR A 66 -0.80 3.37 4.28
CA TYR A 66 -0.19 4.20 3.26
C TYR A 66 1.28 4.50 3.53
N ASP A 67 1.63 4.76 4.79
CA ASP A 67 3.03 4.91 5.21
C ASP A 67 3.81 3.60 4.97
N GLN A 68 3.23 2.45 5.36
CA GLN A 68 3.82 1.13 5.13
C GLN A 68 3.98 0.80 3.64
N TRP A 69 2.98 1.11 2.82
CA TRP A 69 3.02 0.91 1.37
C TRP A 69 4.12 1.75 0.73
N SER A 70 4.27 3.01 1.17
CA SER A 70 5.34 3.91 0.71
C SER A 70 6.73 3.35 1.03
N GLU A 71 6.93 2.83 2.24
CA GLU A 71 8.19 2.19 2.65
C GLU A 71 8.51 0.95 1.83
N LEU A 72 7.53 0.04 1.67
CA LEU A 72 7.69 -1.20 0.89
C LEU A 72 7.97 -0.90 -0.59
N THR A 73 7.27 0.07 -1.17
CA THR A 73 7.48 0.51 -2.56
C THR A 73 8.87 1.08 -2.74
N THR A 74 9.34 1.91 -1.80
CA THR A 74 10.71 2.45 -1.81
C THR A 74 11.75 1.32 -1.74
N GLU A 75 11.52 0.27 -0.94
CA GLU A 75 12.40 -0.90 -0.87
C GLU A 75 12.45 -1.67 -2.20
N VAL A 76 11.29 -1.84 -2.84
CA VAL A 76 11.16 -2.48 -4.16
C VAL A 76 11.92 -1.69 -5.22
N GLU A 77 11.71 -0.38 -5.27
CA GLU A 77 12.38 0.52 -6.23
C GLU A 77 13.90 0.54 -6.03
N ALA A 78 14.38 0.69 -4.79
CA ALA A 78 15.80 0.69 -4.47
C ALA A 78 16.49 -0.63 -4.89
N SER A 79 15.77 -1.75 -4.75
CA SER A 79 16.23 -3.06 -5.18
C SER A 79 16.26 -3.19 -6.71
N ASN A 80 15.32 -2.57 -7.42
CA ASN A 80 15.25 -2.57 -8.88
C ASN A 80 16.34 -1.70 -9.52
N VAL A 81 16.58 -0.49 -8.98
CA VAL A 81 17.66 0.42 -9.43
C VAL A 81 19.03 -0.24 -9.30
N SER A 82 19.25 -0.98 -8.22
CA SER A 82 20.48 -1.75 -7.97
C SER A 82 20.72 -2.87 -8.98
N GLN A 83 19.66 -3.38 -9.64
CA GLN A 83 19.76 -4.39 -10.70
C GLN A 83 20.00 -3.76 -12.07
N SER A 84 19.30 -2.67 -12.41
CA SER A 84 19.50 -1.95 -13.68
C SER A 84 20.92 -1.38 -13.83
N ALA A 85 21.48 -0.78 -12.77
CA ALA A 85 22.85 -0.26 -12.80
C ALA A 85 23.91 -1.33 -13.08
N ARG A 86 23.67 -2.59 -12.67
CA ARG A 86 24.58 -3.72 -12.96
C ARG A 86 24.51 -4.21 -14.40
N ASN A 87 23.34 -4.15 -15.02
CA ASN A 87 23.16 -4.65 -16.39
C ASN A 87 23.80 -3.70 -17.40
N VAL A 88 23.76 -2.40 -17.14
CA VAL A 88 24.42 -1.37 -17.97
C VAL A 88 25.95 -1.53 -17.94
N SER A 89 26.57 -1.80 -16.78
CA SER A 89 28.02 -2.00 -16.67
C SER A 89 28.54 -3.32 -17.26
N LYS A 90 27.66 -4.20 -17.77
CA LYS A 90 28.04 -5.51 -18.32
C LYS A 90 27.93 -5.60 -19.84
N SER A 91 27.60 -4.51 -20.54
CA SER A 91 27.79 -4.43 -21.99
C SER A 91 29.27 -4.17 -22.26
N PRO A 92 30.04 -5.14 -22.81
CA PRO A 92 31.33 -4.82 -23.38
C PRO A 92 31.06 -3.92 -24.59
N ASP A 93 31.76 -2.80 -24.65
CA ASP A 93 31.97 -2.05 -25.87
C ASP A 93 32.49 -3.04 -26.92
N LEU A 94 31.61 -3.53 -27.77
CA LEU A 94 32.00 -4.21 -29.00
C LEU A 94 32.41 -3.09 -29.94
N ASP A 95 33.59 -2.55 -29.66
CA ASP A 95 34.30 -1.67 -30.57
C ASP A 95 34.41 -2.43 -31.90
N ARG A 96 33.82 -1.80 -32.90
CA ARG A 96 33.62 -2.33 -34.23
C ARG A 96 34.96 -2.60 -34.90
N GLN A 97 34.93 -3.64 -35.75
CA GLN A 97 35.97 -4.05 -36.69
C GLN A 97 36.63 -2.89 -37.45
#